data_AF-A0A950UNW2-F1
#
_entry.id   AF-A0A950UNW2-F1
#
_cell.length_a   1.000
_cell.length_b   1.000
_cell.length_c   1.000
_cell.angle_alpha   90.00
_cell.angle_beta   90.00
_cell.angle_gamma   90.00
#
_symmetry.space_group_name_H-M   'P 1'
#
loop_
_entity.id
_entity.type
_entity.pdbx_description
1 polymer ?
#
loop_
_entity_poly.entity_id
_entity_poly.type
_entity_poly.pdbx_seq_one_letter_code
_entity_poly.pdbx_strand_id
1 'polypeptide(L)'
;MGKASSSKKVSRVARTGGGRTTRRGTGSWIFPGFMAVVVVLGVLGVWLSRDAAHHKAAADQPTVNDHWHAAYGFDICGNFLPDLPQPPNLIGLHTHGDGVIHIEPQDPILDTGKHATLGRYVSGYPGLKLTRTSFTVLNQTWTNGEPKCDNKPGYVVVKSNGKLVNGDPNNLRVPKNGWVTIAFVPKGTDVPAPPNWQDKVAKANGGTKGHNTPTTMPNGTPTSAPSAPTSTPSAAPPTTATPGPPTTLK
;
A
#
# COMPACT_ATOMS: atom_id res chain seq x y z
N MET A 1 -47.44 4.74 88.92
CA MET A 1 -48.26 3.89 88.02
C MET A 1 -48.05 4.39 86.60
N GLY A 2 -47.53 3.51 85.73
CA GLY A 2 -46.97 3.89 84.43
C GLY A 2 -48.00 4.22 83.35
N LYS A 3 -47.49 4.63 82.19
CA LYS A 3 -48.12 4.37 80.89
C LYS A 3 -47.09 4.43 79.75
N ALA A 4 -46.98 3.30 79.06
CA ALA A 4 -46.39 3.10 77.75
C ALA A 4 -46.92 4.15 76.75
N SER A 5 -46.19 4.58 75.71
CA SER A 5 -46.17 3.82 74.46
C SER A 5 -45.18 4.36 73.40
N SER A 6 -43.94 4.70 73.74
CA SER A 6 -42.96 5.07 72.70
C SER A 6 -42.51 3.84 71.87
N SER A 7 -42.56 2.64 72.45
CA SER A 7 -42.20 1.37 71.80
C SER A 7 -43.11 0.92 70.64
N LYS A 8 -44.34 1.47 70.54
CA LYS A 8 -45.27 1.16 69.44
C LYS A 8 -45.10 2.04 68.19
N LYS A 9 -44.44 3.21 68.32
CA LYS A 9 -44.13 4.07 67.16
C LYS A 9 -42.83 3.68 66.47
N VAL A 10 -41.85 3.14 67.20
CA VAL A 10 -40.58 2.68 66.61
C VAL A 10 -40.75 1.35 65.84
N SER A 11 -41.74 0.52 66.20
CA SER A 11 -42.02 -0.75 65.52
C SER A 11 -42.71 -0.61 64.16
N ARG A 12 -43.30 0.55 63.83
CA ARG A 12 -43.84 0.83 62.49
C ARG A 12 -42.79 1.43 61.54
N VAL A 13 -41.75 2.09 62.05
CA VAL A 13 -40.65 2.63 61.23
C VAL A 13 -39.62 1.54 60.88
N ALA A 14 -39.42 0.55 61.75
CA ALA A 14 -38.59 -0.62 61.44
C ALA A 14 -39.19 -1.53 60.33
N ARG A 15 -40.50 -1.43 60.04
CA ARG A 15 -41.18 -2.24 59.01
C ARG A 15 -41.27 -1.57 57.64
N THR A 16 -40.98 -0.27 57.55
CA THR A 16 -41.00 0.47 56.27
C THR A 16 -39.61 0.73 55.69
N GLY A 17 -38.53 0.45 56.44
CA GLY A 17 -37.14 0.52 55.95
C GLY A 17 -36.58 -0.80 55.40
N GLY A 18 -37.37 -1.89 55.39
CA GLY A 18 -36.95 -3.21 54.90
C GLY A 18 -37.26 -3.49 53.43
N GLY A 19 -37.49 -2.45 52.64
CA GLY A 19 -37.86 -2.57 51.23
C GLY A 19 -36.63 -2.75 50.35
N ARG A 20 -36.37 -4.00 49.95
CA ARG A 20 -35.31 -4.48 49.04
C ARG A 20 -33.98 -4.77 49.71
N THR A 21 -33.97 -5.83 50.52
CA THR A 21 -32.91 -6.83 50.34
C THR A 21 -33.00 -7.32 48.88
N THR A 22 -32.28 -6.69 47.95
CA THR A 22 -31.96 -7.36 46.70
C THR A 22 -31.20 -8.61 47.12
N ARG A 23 -31.89 -9.74 46.98
CA ARG A 23 -31.43 -11.08 47.28
C ARG A 23 -30.07 -11.29 46.63
N ARG A 24 -29.02 -11.03 47.39
CA ARG A 24 -27.66 -11.53 47.18
C ARG A 24 -27.73 -13.04 47.42
N GLY A 25 -28.11 -13.80 46.40
CA GLY A 25 -28.30 -15.24 46.58
C GLY A 25 -29.14 -15.91 45.50
N THR A 26 -28.64 -15.83 44.27
CA THR A 26 -28.60 -16.88 43.22
C THR A 26 -27.98 -16.13 42.06
N GLY A 27 -26.64 -16.14 41.99
CA GLY A 27 -25.89 -15.37 41.02
C GLY A 27 -26.37 -15.73 39.62
N SER A 28 -27.24 -14.88 39.06
CA SER A 28 -27.78 -15.06 37.74
C SER A 28 -26.61 -14.90 36.78
N TRP A 29 -25.99 -16.04 36.45
CA TRP A 29 -24.92 -16.15 35.45
C TRP A 29 -25.41 -15.67 34.08
N ILE A 30 -26.71 -15.45 33.92
CA ILE A 30 -27.33 -14.88 32.73
C ILE A 30 -26.75 -13.48 32.44
N PHE A 31 -26.59 -12.61 33.45
CA PHE A 31 -26.05 -11.26 33.23
C PHE A 31 -24.57 -11.25 32.82
N PRO A 32 -23.62 -11.87 33.56
CA PRO A 32 -22.23 -11.94 33.13
C PRO A 32 -22.05 -12.81 31.87
N GLY A 33 -22.88 -13.85 31.68
CA GLY A 33 -22.87 -14.70 30.48
C GLY A 33 -23.29 -13.93 29.22
N PHE A 34 -24.34 -13.12 29.30
CA PHE A 34 -24.73 -12.23 28.21
C PHE A 34 -23.62 -11.21 27.88
N MET A 35 -23.01 -10.61 28.90
CA MET A 35 -21.88 -9.69 28.70
C MET A 35 -20.67 -10.38 28.07
N ALA A 36 -20.36 -11.62 28.46
CA ALA A 36 -19.30 -12.40 27.83
C ALA A 36 -19.59 -12.67 26.34
N VAL A 37 -20.84 -13.00 25.99
CA VAL A 37 -21.26 -13.18 24.60
C VAL A 37 -21.11 -11.88 23.81
N VAL A 38 -21.52 -10.73 24.36
CA VAL A 38 -21.35 -9.43 23.71
C VAL A 38 -19.87 -9.11 23.50
N VAL A 39 -19.00 -9.40 24.48
CA VAL A 39 -17.55 -9.19 24.33
C VAL A 39 -16.98 -10.12 23.27
N VAL A 40 -17.34 -11.41 23.25
CA VAL A 40 -16.87 -12.36 22.23
C VAL A 40 -17.35 -11.96 20.84
N LEU A 41 -18.62 -11.58 20.69
CA LEU A 41 -19.16 -11.07 19.42
C LEU A 41 -18.52 -9.73 19.02
N GLY A 42 -18.19 -8.88 19.99
CA GLY A 42 -17.46 -7.63 19.75
C GLY A 42 -16.03 -7.90 19.27
N VAL A 43 -15.30 -8.80 19.92
CA VAL A 43 -13.94 -9.19 19.52
C VAL A 43 -13.96 -9.92 18.18
N LEU A 44 -14.90 -10.85 17.97
CA LEU A 44 -15.08 -11.54 16.69
C LEU A 44 -15.50 -10.56 15.60
N GLY A 45 -16.37 -9.60 15.90
CA GLY A 45 -16.77 -8.53 15.00
C GLY A 45 -15.60 -7.61 14.64
N VAL A 46 -14.76 -7.24 15.61
CA VAL A 46 -13.51 -6.49 15.37
C VAL A 46 -12.52 -7.32 14.58
N TRP A 47 -12.40 -8.62 14.85
CA TRP A 47 -11.51 -9.52 14.10
C TRP A 47 -11.98 -9.71 12.66
N LEU A 48 -13.25 -10.00 12.44
CA LEU A 48 -13.86 -10.09 11.12
C LEU A 48 -13.85 -8.74 10.38
N SER A 49 -14.07 -7.63 11.08
CA SER A 49 -13.99 -6.28 10.51
C SER A 49 -12.57 -5.90 10.17
N ARG A 50 -11.57 -6.26 10.99
CA ARG A 50 -10.15 -6.07 10.68
C ARG A 50 -9.72 -6.98 9.54
N ASP A 51 -10.08 -8.26 9.55
CA ASP A 51 -9.80 -9.18 8.45
C ASP A 51 -10.42 -8.66 7.15
N ALA A 52 -11.71 -8.32 7.18
CA ALA A 52 -12.41 -7.69 6.07
C ALA A 52 -11.83 -6.32 5.70
N ALA A 53 -11.32 -5.51 6.62
CA ALA A 53 -10.62 -4.25 6.31
C ALA A 53 -9.19 -4.48 5.83
N HIS A 54 -8.54 -5.60 6.15
CA HIS A 54 -7.29 -6.00 5.49
C HIS A 54 -7.56 -6.61 4.11
N HIS A 55 -8.81 -6.98 3.80
CA HIS A 55 -9.26 -7.41 2.46
C HIS A 55 -9.99 -6.30 1.66
N LYS A 56 -10.56 -5.30 2.35
CA LYS A 56 -11.41 -4.22 1.82
C LYS A 56 -11.02 -2.83 2.30
N ALA A 57 -9.90 -2.63 2.99
CA ALA A 57 -9.23 -1.32 2.95
C ALA A 57 -9.29 -0.96 1.48
N ALA A 58 -10.03 0.09 1.16
CA ALA A 58 -10.08 0.61 -0.19
C ALA A 58 -8.62 0.66 -0.59
N ALA A 59 -8.18 -0.31 -1.40
CA ALA A 59 -6.77 -0.66 -1.50
C ALA A 59 -6.13 0.65 -1.86
N ASP A 60 -5.36 1.24 -0.92
CA ASP A 60 -4.96 2.64 -1.00
C ASP A 60 -4.52 2.79 -2.45
N GLN A 61 -5.17 3.70 -3.20
CA GLN A 61 -5.00 3.75 -4.65
C GLN A 61 -3.92 4.78 -4.92
N PRO A 62 -2.71 4.38 -5.34
CA PRO A 62 -1.65 5.34 -5.50
C PRO A 62 -2.05 6.30 -6.61
N THR A 63 -1.92 7.59 -6.34
CA THR A 63 -2.14 8.67 -7.28
C THR A 63 -0.79 9.18 -7.78
N VAL A 64 -0.79 10.07 -8.78
CA VAL A 64 0.44 10.63 -9.34
C VAL A 64 1.27 11.49 -8.36
N ASN A 65 0.75 11.75 -7.16
CA ASN A 65 1.47 12.48 -6.10
C ASN A 65 1.92 11.56 -4.96
N ASP A 66 1.68 10.25 -5.06
CA ASP A 66 2.01 9.28 -4.03
C ASP A 66 3.39 8.65 -4.28
N HIS A 67 4.15 8.49 -3.20
CA HIS A 67 5.44 7.77 -3.21
C HIS A 67 5.35 6.65 -2.19
N TRP A 68 5.09 5.43 -2.65
CA TRP A 68 4.99 4.27 -1.78
C TRP A 68 6.09 3.27 -2.04
N HIS A 69 6.34 2.46 -1.03
CA HIS A 69 7.42 1.49 -1.03
C HIS A 69 6.89 0.12 -0.63
N ALA A 70 7.30 -0.91 -1.37
CA ALA A 70 7.03 -2.29 -1.03
C ALA A 70 8.29 -3.12 -1.27
N ALA A 71 8.74 -3.91 -0.29
CA ALA A 71 9.85 -4.80 -0.53
C ALA A 71 9.46 -5.89 -1.53
N TYR A 72 10.42 -6.35 -2.33
CA TYR A 72 10.23 -7.56 -3.14
C TYR A 72 11.37 -8.54 -2.93
N GLY A 73 11.10 -9.81 -3.27
CA GLY A 73 12.10 -10.85 -3.28
C GLY A 73 11.73 -11.98 -4.22
N PHE A 74 12.74 -12.58 -4.82
CA PHE A 74 12.60 -13.81 -5.60
C PHE A 74 13.22 -14.95 -4.78
N ASP A 75 12.40 -15.89 -4.34
CA ASP A 75 12.83 -17.07 -3.58
C ASP A 75 12.86 -18.28 -4.50
N ILE A 76 14.01 -18.92 -4.67
CA ILE A 76 14.14 -20.14 -5.46
C ILE A 76 14.57 -21.26 -4.52
N CYS A 77 13.65 -22.21 -4.31
CA CYS A 77 13.88 -23.37 -3.47
C CYS A 77 14.38 -23.03 -2.05
N GLY A 78 13.90 -21.92 -1.47
CA GLY A 78 14.30 -21.45 -0.12
C GLY A 78 15.48 -20.47 -0.11
N ASN A 79 16.02 -20.10 -1.28
CA ASN A 79 17.12 -19.14 -1.39
C ASN A 79 16.65 -17.88 -2.11
N PHE A 80 16.79 -16.73 -1.44
CA PHE A 80 16.53 -15.45 -2.08
C PHE A 80 17.63 -15.08 -3.07
N LEU A 81 17.21 -14.71 -4.28
CA LEU A 81 18.09 -14.05 -5.25
C LEU A 81 18.52 -12.67 -4.75
N PRO A 82 19.65 -12.16 -5.27
CA PRO A 82 20.05 -10.78 -5.03
C PRO A 82 18.98 -9.80 -5.53
N ASP A 83 18.99 -8.60 -4.94
CA ASP A 83 18.11 -7.50 -5.36
C ASP A 83 18.38 -7.15 -6.82
N LEU A 84 17.30 -7.02 -7.61
CA LEU A 84 17.42 -6.68 -9.03
C LEU A 84 18.00 -5.29 -9.20
N PRO A 85 19.02 -5.09 -10.07
CA PRO A 85 19.58 -3.77 -10.34
C PRO A 85 18.52 -2.81 -10.90
N GLN A 86 18.79 -1.51 -10.80
CA GLN A 86 17.92 -0.51 -11.41
C GLN A 86 17.78 -0.75 -12.93
N PRO A 87 16.56 -0.79 -13.50
CA PRO A 87 16.39 -0.88 -14.94
C PRO A 87 16.86 0.41 -15.63
N PRO A 88 17.28 0.36 -16.91
CA PRO A 88 17.72 1.55 -17.64
C PRO A 88 16.61 2.57 -17.85
N ASN A 89 15.36 2.11 -17.94
CA ASN A 89 14.17 2.95 -18.06
C ASN A 89 13.29 2.74 -16.84
N LEU A 90 12.95 3.82 -16.15
CA LEU A 90 12.08 3.79 -14.97
C LEU A 90 10.66 4.16 -15.42
N ILE A 91 9.72 3.27 -15.17
CA ILE A 91 8.27 3.57 -15.24
C ILE A 91 7.77 3.89 -13.83
N GLY A 92 6.49 4.23 -13.67
CA GLY A 92 5.94 4.59 -12.35
C GLY A 92 6.03 3.49 -11.28
N LEU A 93 6.29 2.23 -11.64
CA LEU A 93 6.66 1.16 -10.71
C LEU A 93 8.04 0.62 -11.07
N HIS A 94 9.05 0.91 -10.27
CA HIS A 94 10.45 0.54 -10.55
C HIS A 94 11.23 0.18 -9.27
N THR A 95 12.48 -0.28 -9.41
CA THR A 95 13.41 -0.57 -8.30
C THR A 95 14.69 0.24 -8.50
N HIS A 96 15.34 0.63 -7.41
CA HIS A 96 16.65 1.29 -7.44
C HIS A 96 17.81 0.32 -7.14
N GLY A 97 17.55 -1.00 -7.08
CA GLY A 97 18.56 -1.98 -6.66
C GLY A 97 18.67 -2.16 -5.15
N ASP A 98 17.70 -1.64 -4.39
CA ASP A 98 17.62 -1.69 -2.93
C ASP A 98 16.67 -2.78 -2.41
N GLY A 99 16.11 -3.60 -3.31
CA GLY A 99 15.14 -4.64 -2.98
C GLY A 99 13.75 -4.09 -2.66
N VAL A 100 13.45 -2.87 -3.12
CA VAL A 100 12.15 -2.20 -2.95
C VAL A 100 11.55 -1.85 -4.31
N ILE A 101 10.26 -2.08 -4.45
CA ILE A 101 9.43 -1.53 -5.51
C ILE A 101 9.00 -0.14 -5.04
N HIS A 102 9.52 0.86 -5.74
CA HIS A 102 9.13 2.26 -5.66
C HIS A 102 7.90 2.44 -6.54
N ILE A 103 6.79 2.83 -5.91
CA ILE A 103 5.50 3.05 -6.54
C ILE A 103 5.30 4.56 -6.56
N GLU A 104 5.71 5.16 -7.66
CA GLU A 104 5.65 6.60 -7.95
C GLU A 104 4.87 6.77 -9.26
N PRO A 105 3.53 6.73 -9.24
CA PRO A 105 2.75 6.74 -10.47
C PRO A 105 3.06 7.95 -11.34
N GLN A 106 3.54 7.73 -12.56
CA GLN A 106 3.81 8.80 -13.51
C GLN A 106 2.65 8.98 -14.49
N ASP A 107 2.04 7.85 -14.87
CA ASP A 107 0.88 7.82 -15.74
C ASP A 107 -0.41 7.70 -14.91
N PRO A 108 -1.34 8.68 -15.01
CA PRO A 108 -2.58 8.67 -14.25
C PRO A 108 -3.52 7.52 -14.62
N ILE A 109 -3.30 6.83 -15.75
CA ILE A 109 -4.11 5.71 -16.24
C ILE A 109 -3.40 4.38 -15.99
N LEU A 110 -2.09 4.30 -16.25
CA LEU A 110 -1.34 3.04 -16.24
C LEU A 110 -0.68 2.70 -14.90
N ASP A 111 -0.42 3.70 -14.06
CA ASP A 111 0.34 3.50 -12.82
C ASP A 111 -0.49 3.74 -11.55
N THR A 112 -1.73 4.21 -11.69
CA THR A 112 -2.57 4.57 -10.53
C THR A 112 -3.58 3.50 -10.16
N GLY A 113 -4.05 3.57 -8.92
CA GLY A 113 -5.19 2.82 -8.42
C GLY A 113 -5.15 1.32 -8.68
N LYS A 114 -5.96 0.84 -9.62
CA LYS A 114 -6.06 -0.61 -9.92
C LYS A 114 -4.90 -1.11 -10.80
N HIS A 115 -4.14 -0.21 -11.41
CA HIS A 115 -3.10 -0.50 -12.39
C HIS A 115 -1.69 -0.51 -11.79
N ALA A 116 -1.55 -0.08 -10.52
CA ALA A 116 -0.34 -0.25 -9.71
C ALA A 116 -0.15 -1.72 -9.28
N THR A 117 0.08 -2.59 -10.26
CA THR A 117 0.17 -4.03 -10.07
C THR A 117 1.59 -4.55 -10.20
N LEU A 118 1.83 -5.75 -9.69
CA LEU A 118 3.07 -6.48 -9.91
C LEU A 118 3.31 -6.72 -11.41
N GLY A 119 2.25 -6.92 -12.19
CA GLY A 119 2.36 -7.01 -13.66
C GLY A 119 2.87 -5.72 -14.30
N ARG A 120 2.47 -4.56 -13.78
CA ARG A 120 2.99 -3.26 -14.24
C ARG A 120 4.48 -3.12 -13.94
N TYR A 121 4.91 -3.44 -12.71
CA TYR A 121 6.33 -3.50 -12.36
C TYR A 121 7.12 -4.46 -13.28
N VAL A 122 6.60 -5.67 -13.50
CA VAL A 122 7.21 -6.67 -14.39
C VAL A 122 7.33 -6.15 -15.82
N SER A 123 6.33 -5.44 -16.33
CA SER A 123 6.34 -4.87 -17.69
C SER A 123 7.41 -3.80 -17.89
N GLY A 124 7.79 -3.08 -16.83
CA GLY A 124 8.83 -2.04 -16.89
C GLY A 124 10.24 -2.60 -16.78
N TYR A 125 10.41 -3.84 -16.32
CA TYR A 125 11.72 -4.40 -16.06
C TYR A 125 12.18 -5.32 -17.21
N PRO A 126 13.27 -4.98 -17.93
CA PRO A 126 13.73 -5.77 -19.06
C PRO A 126 14.22 -7.15 -18.61
N GLY A 127 13.68 -8.21 -19.24
CA GLY A 127 14.03 -9.59 -18.91
C GLY A 127 13.30 -10.17 -17.71
N LEU A 128 12.45 -9.39 -17.02
CA LEU A 128 11.52 -9.91 -16.02
C LEU A 128 10.23 -10.32 -16.71
N LYS A 129 9.79 -11.56 -16.50
CA LYS A 129 8.48 -12.05 -16.96
C LYS A 129 7.81 -12.79 -15.83
N LEU A 130 6.50 -12.64 -15.70
CA LEU A 130 5.73 -13.31 -14.66
C LEU A 130 4.43 -13.82 -15.25
N THR A 131 4.17 -15.11 -15.05
CA THR A 131 2.91 -15.76 -15.37
C THR A 131 2.48 -16.60 -14.17
N ARG A 132 1.29 -17.19 -14.25
CA ARG A 132 0.78 -18.09 -13.20
C ARG A 132 1.61 -19.38 -13.05
N THR A 133 2.36 -19.75 -14.08
CA THR A 133 3.07 -21.04 -14.15
C THR A 133 4.55 -20.91 -14.40
N SER A 134 5.05 -19.71 -14.68
CA SER A 134 6.47 -19.47 -14.91
C SER A 134 6.83 -18.04 -14.56
N PHE A 135 8.10 -17.83 -14.21
CA PHE A 135 8.69 -16.50 -14.21
C PHE A 135 10.09 -16.55 -14.78
N THR A 136 10.52 -15.44 -15.35
CA THR A 136 11.86 -15.22 -15.85
C THR A 136 12.45 -14.07 -15.06
N VAL A 137 13.61 -14.25 -14.47
CA VAL A 137 14.35 -13.19 -13.77
C VAL A 137 15.86 -13.43 -13.97
N LEU A 138 16.63 -12.37 -14.15
CA LEU A 138 18.08 -12.44 -14.43
C LEU A 138 18.45 -13.40 -15.58
N ASN A 139 17.67 -13.39 -16.67
CA ASN A 139 17.83 -14.27 -17.84
C ASN A 139 17.67 -15.78 -17.57
N GLN A 140 17.18 -16.17 -16.40
CA GLN A 140 16.83 -17.55 -16.06
C GLN A 140 15.31 -17.67 -15.99
N THR A 141 14.78 -18.83 -16.38
CA THR A 141 13.33 -19.09 -16.39
C THR A 141 13.02 -20.31 -15.54
N TRP A 142 12.05 -20.16 -14.65
CA TRP A 142 11.51 -21.22 -13.81
C TRP A 142 10.07 -21.48 -14.22
N THR A 143 9.75 -22.74 -14.48
CA THR A 143 8.40 -23.16 -14.91
C THR A 143 7.86 -24.21 -13.94
N ASN A 144 6.56 -24.27 -13.74
CA ASN A 144 5.95 -25.26 -12.87
C ASN A 144 6.35 -26.68 -13.30
N GLY A 145 6.90 -27.44 -12.36
CA GLY A 145 7.43 -28.78 -12.60
C GLY A 145 8.96 -28.81 -12.75
N GLU A 146 9.57 -27.80 -13.37
CA GLU A 146 11.01 -27.76 -13.67
C GLU A 146 11.64 -26.35 -13.56
N PRO A 147 12.80 -26.20 -12.89
CA PRO A 147 13.64 -27.24 -12.27
C PRO A 147 13.02 -27.87 -11.00
N LYS A 148 13.60 -28.96 -10.51
CA LYS A 148 13.19 -29.56 -9.22
C LYS A 148 13.91 -28.85 -8.07
N CYS A 149 13.18 -28.52 -7.02
CA CYS A 149 13.74 -28.12 -5.74
C CYS A 149 13.90 -29.38 -4.88
N ASP A 150 15.14 -29.77 -4.57
CA ASP A 150 15.44 -30.93 -3.70
C ASP A 150 14.65 -32.20 -4.06
N ASN A 151 14.72 -32.59 -5.35
CA ASN A 151 14.00 -33.72 -5.94
C ASN A 151 12.46 -33.61 -5.98
N LYS A 152 11.87 -32.49 -5.57
CA LYS A 152 10.44 -32.20 -5.69
C LYS A 152 10.18 -31.20 -6.81
N PRO A 153 9.09 -31.34 -7.59
CA PRO A 153 8.73 -30.34 -8.59
C PRO A 153 8.45 -29.00 -7.92
N GLY A 154 9.13 -27.94 -8.38
CA GLY A 154 8.88 -26.58 -7.92
C GLY A 154 7.67 -25.97 -8.62
N TYR A 155 7.00 -25.06 -7.93
CA TYR A 155 5.85 -24.31 -8.44
C TYR A 155 6.01 -22.83 -8.12
N VAL A 156 5.60 -22.00 -9.07
CA VAL A 156 5.52 -20.55 -8.92
C VAL A 156 4.37 -20.21 -7.98
N VAL A 157 4.70 -19.53 -6.89
CA VAL A 157 3.77 -19.08 -5.87
C VAL A 157 4.12 -17.64 -5.53
N VAL A 158 3.12 -16.77 -5.51
CA VAL A 158 3.30 -15.37 -5.09
C VAL A 158 2.61 -15.16 -3.75
N LYS A 159 3.32 -14.56 -2.80
CA LYS A 159 2.80 -14.21 -1.48
C LYS A 159 3.00 -12.72 -1.23
N SER A 160 1.96 -12.05 -0.77
CA SER A 160 1.97 -10.61 -0.49
C SER A 160 1.45 -10.36 0.92
N ASN A 161 2.23 -9.67 1.75
CA ASN A 161 1.90 -9.39 3.15
C ASN A 161 1.40 -10.63 3.93
N GLY A 162 2.00 -11.79 3.68
CA GLY A 162 1.63 -13.04 4.35
C GLY A 162 0.50 -13.83 3.68
N LYS A 163 -0.21 -13.25 2.69
CA LYS A 163 -1.34 -13.90 1.99
C LYS A 163 -0.90 -14.46 0.64
N LEU A 164 -1.30 -15.69 0.35
CA LEU A 164 -1.09 -16.30 -0.96
C LEU A 164 -1.96 -15.62 -2.01
N VAL A 165 -1.37 -15.31 -3.15
CA VAL A 165 -2.08 -14.68 -4.27
C VAL A 165 -2.78 -15.75 -5.09
N ASN A 166 -4.08 -15.91 -4.85
CA ASN A 166 -4.93 -16.81 -5.63
C ASN A 166 -5.39 -16.12 -6.91
N GLY A 167 -4.71 -16.40 -8.03
CA GLY A 167 -5.10 -15.87 -9.34
C GLY A 167 -3.91 -15.61 -10.26
N ASP A 168 -4.09 -14.65 -11.17
CA ASP A 168 -3.00 -14.14 -12.00
C ASP A 168 -2.13 -13.18 -11.17
N PRO A 169 -0.84 -13.48 -10.96
CA PRO A 169 0.06 -12.62 -10.21
C PRO A 169 0.25 -11.24 -10.86
N ASN A 170 -0.01 -11.08 -12.15
CA ASN A 170 0.10 -9.78 -12.83
C ASN A 170 -0.97 -8.78 -12.37
N ASN A 171 -2.10 -9.27 -11.85
CA ASN A 171 -3.18 -8.43 -11.33
C ASN A 171 -3.04 -8.13 -9.83
N LEU A 172 -2.00 -8.66 -9.18
CA LEU A 172 -1.71 -8.38 -7.78
C LEU A 172 -1.37 -6.90 -7.62
N ARG A 173 -2.10 -6.20 -6.75
CA ARG A 173 -1.72 -4.84 -6.36
C ARG A 173 -0.52 -4.86 -5.43
N VAL A 174 0.42 -3.97 -5.69
CA VAL A 174 1.59 -3.83 -4.83
C VAL A 174 1.17 -3.16 -3.52
N PRO A 175 1.45 -3.75 -2.34
CA PRO A 175 0.99 -3.20 -1.06
C PRO A 175 1.81 -1.98 -0.63
N LYS A 176 1.14 -0.94 -0.12
CA LYS A 176 1.82 0.18 0.55
C LYS A 176 2.51 -0.28 1.83
N ASN A 177 3.80 0.03 1.98
CA ASN A 177 4.64 -0.33 3.13
C ASN A 177 4.60 -1.83 3.47
N GLY A 178 4.51 -2.66 2.44
CA GLY A 178 4.41 -4.11 2.56
C GLY A 178 5.54 -4.83 1.87
N TRP A 179 5.30 -6.10 1.54
CA TRP A 179 6.23 -6.93 0.81
C TRP A 179 5.54 -7.91 -0.13
N VAL A 180 6.26 -8.29 -1.19
CA VAL A 180 5.84 -9.31 -2.16
C VAL A 180 6.99 -10.28 -2.39
N THR A 181 6.75 -11.57 -2.17
CA THR A 181 7.69 -12.64 -2.53
C THR A 181 7.16 -13.42 -3.72
N ILE A 182 7.95 -13.51 -4.78
CA ILE A 182 7.74 -14.43 -5.89
C ILE A 182 8.62 -15.65 -5.63
N ALA A 183 8.01 -16.77 -5.28
CA ALA A 183 8.72 -17.98 -4.89
C ALA A 183 8.56 -19.09 -5.92
N PHE A 184 9.62 -19.86 -6.12
CA PHE A 184 9.62 -21.14 -6.80
C PHE A 184 9.91 -22.25 -5.80
N VAL A 185 8.85 -22.87 -5.27
CA VAL A 185 8.98 -23.83 -4.17
C VAL A 185 8.08 -25.05 -4.38
N PRO A 186 8.40 -26.22 -3.80
CA PRO A 186 7.51 -27.37 -3.83
C PRO A 186 6.14 -27.06 -3.24
N LYS A 187 5.10 -27.77 -3.69
CA LYS A 187 3.75 -27.64 -3.11
C LYS A 187 3.78 -27.83 -1.59
N GLY A 188 3.09 -26.93 -0.88
CA GLY A 188 2.96 -26.98 0.58
C GLY A 188 4.13 -26.35 1.33
N THR A 189 5.14 -25.81 0.64
CA THR A 189 6.22 -25.05 1.28
C THR A 189 5.72 -23.65 1.63
N ASP A 190 6.01 -23.18 2.84
CA ASP A 190 5.69 -21.80 3.21
C ASP A 190 6.70 -20.84 2.57
N VAL A 191 6.18 -19.76 2.00
CA VAL A 191 6.99 -18.72 1.38
C VAL A 191 7.30 -17.64 2.42
N PRO A 192 8.57 -17.40 2.78
CA PRO A 192 8.93 -16.35 3.73
C PRO A 192 8.81 -14.95 3.11
N ALA A 193 8.79 -13.94 3.97
CA ALA A 193 8.94 -12.55 3.55
C ALA A 193 10.39 -12.29 3.08
N PRO A 194 10.64 -11.29 2.22
CA PRO A 194 11.99 -10.95 1.80
C PRO A 194 12.88 -10.60 3.01
N PRO A 195 14.18 -10.92 2.98
CA PRO A 195 15.09 -10.61 4.07
C PRO A 195 15.14 -9.10 4.34
N ASN A 196 15.04 -8.72 5.62
CA ASN A 196 15.10 -7.32 6.08
C ASN A 196 14.08 -6.38 5.39
N TRP A 197 12.93 -6.91 4.96
CA TRP A 197 11.95 -6.12 4.21
C TRP A 197 11.49 -4.86 4.94
N GLN A 198 11.33 -4.90 6.27
CA GLN A 198 10.94 -3.75 7.07
C GLN A 198 11.99 -2.64 6.99
N ASP A 199 13.27 -2.98 7.12
CA ASP A 199 14.37 -2.02 7.10
C ASP A 199 14.54 -1.43 5.69
N LYS A 200 14.40 -2.26 4.65
CA LYS A 200 14.43 -1.81 3.25
C LYS A 200 13.34 -0.79 2.98
N VAL A 201 12.09 -1.11 3.35
CA VAL A 201 10.94 -0.21 3.20
C VAL A 201 11.08 1.04 4.07
N ALA A 202 11.57 0.91 5.31
CA ALA A 202 11.78 2.05 6.20
C ALA A 202 12.85 2.99 5.64
N LYS A 203 13.95 2.46 5.12
CA LYS A 203 15.01 3.24 4.46
C LYS A 203 14.49 3.97 3.22
N ALA A 204 13.69 3.30 2.39
CA ALA A 204 13.07 3.92 1.22
C ALA A 204 12.08 5.03 1.60
N ASN A 205 11.37 4.88 2.73
CA ASN A 205 10.54 5.93 3.33
C ASN A 205 11.32 7.04 4.06
N GLY A 206 12.65 7.10 3.96
CA GLY A 206 13.48 8.14 4.58
C GLY A 206 14.06 7.79 5.96
N GLY A 207 13.77 6.61 6.50
CA GLY A 207 14.37 6.06 7.73
C GLY A 207 13.89 6.70 9.05
N THR A 208 13.78 5.91 10.12
CA THR A 208 13.48 6.38 11.49
C THR A 208 14.71 6.91 12.25
N LYS A 209 15.63 7.58 11.56
CA LYS A 209 16.63 8.45 12.20
C LYS A 209 16.65 9.80 11.51
N GLY A 210 15.88 10.71 12.10
CA GLY A 210 15.77 12.10 11.68
C GLY A 210 14.45 12.35 10.98
N HIS A 211 13.49 12.90 11.72
CA HIS A 211 12.56 13.85 11.11
C HIS A 211 13.43 14.91 10.40
N ASN A 212 13.62 14.79 9.10
CA ASN A 212 13.74 15.97 8.27
C ASN A 212 12.34 16.58 8.21
N THR A 213 12.12 17.49 9.16
CA THR A 213 11.39 18.74 8.96
C THR A 213 11.28 19.07 7.46
N PRO A 214 10.12 19.50 6.93
CA PRO A 214 10.05 19.99 5.56
C PRO A 214 11.18 20.99 5.37
N THR A 215 12.17 20.65 4.53
CA THR A 215 13.20 21.60 4.12
C THR A 215 12.45 22.66 3.36
N THR A 216 12.12 23.75 4.06
CA THR A 216 11.80 25.02 3.44
C THR A 216 12.93 25.26 2.46
N MET A 217 12.61 25.38 1.17
CA MET A 217 13.59 25.77 0.17
C MET A 217 14.40 26.94 0.74
N PRO A 218 15.75 26.94 0.65
CA PRO A 218 16.49 28.15 0.93
C PRO A 218 15.90 29.22 0.03
N ASN A 219 15.42 30.29 0.66
CA ASN A 219 14.94 31.47 0.00
C ASN A 219 16.08 31.98 -0.90
N GLY A 220 16.06 31.56 -2.17
CA GLY A 220 16.96 32.06 -3.19
C GLY A 220 16.63 33.52 -3.39
N THR A 221 17.55 34.37 -2.97
CA THR A 221 17.54 35.80 -3.23
C THR A 221 17.14 36.05 -4.70
N PRO A 222 16.21 36.96 -5.01
CA PRO A 222 15.88 37.28 -6.38
C PRO A 222 17.09 37.96 -7.01
N THR A 223 17.85 37.23 -7.83
CA THR A 223 18.82 37.83 -8.74
C THR A 223 18.04 38.56 -9.81
N SER A 224 18.04 39.89 -9.74
CA SER A 224 17.49 40.78 -10.76
C SER A 224 18.17 40.53 -12.10
N ALA A 225 17.41 40.09 -13.09
CA ALA A 225 17.80 40.15 -14.49
C ALA A 225 17.88 41.63 -14.93
N PRO A 226 18.91 42.05 -15.69
CA PRO A 226 18.89 43.36 -16.34
C PRO A 226 17.84 43.36 -17.45
N SER A 227 16.93 44.33 -17.40
CA SER A 227 15.96 44.61 -18.45
C SER A 227 16.69 44.99 -19.76
N ALA A 228 16.43 44.24 -20.83
CA ALA A 228 16.73 44.69 -22.18
C ALA A 228 15.60 45.62 -22.66
N PRO A 229 15.91 46.76 -23.31
CA PRO A 229 14.92 47.77 -23.64
C PRO A 229 14.05 47.38 -24.84
N THR A 230 12.77 47.67 -24.68
CA THR A 230 11.73 47.77 -25.70
C THR A 230 12.12 48.76 -26.80
N SER A 231 12.07 48.35 -28.06
CA SER A 231 12.05 49.26 -29.22
C SER A 231 10.83 48.98 -30.10
N THR A 232 9.96 49.97 -30.20
CA THR A 232 8.74 50.05 -31.03
C THR A 232 9.10 50.40 -32.50
N PRO A 233 8.12 50.60 -33.41
CA PRO A 233 7.85 49.79 -34.59
C PRO A 233 8.53 50.30 -35.89
N SER A 234 8.83 49.40 -36.83
CA SER A 234 9.29 49.78 -38.18
C SER A 234 8.11 50.11 -39.08
N ALA A 235 8.17 51.32 -39.65
CA ALA A 235 7.21 51.91 -40.57
C ALA A 235 7.19 51.22 -41.95
N ALA A 236 6.04 51.36 -42.62
CA ALA A 236 5.75 50.91 -43.99
C ALA A 236 6.55 51.69 -45.06
N PRO A 237 6.85 51.09 -46.23
CA PRO A 237 7.21 51.81 -47.44
C PRO A 237 6.00 52.08 -48.37
N PRO A 238 6.11 53.08 -49.27
CA PRO A 238 4.99 53.64 -50.02
C PRO A 238 4.61 52.84 -51.28
N THR A 239 3.35 53.02 -51.71
CA THR A 239 2.78 52.58 -52.99
C THR A 239 3.28 53.44 -54.15
N THR A 240 3.71 52.85 -55.28
CA THR A 240 3.65 53.49 -56.61
C THR A 240 3.62 52.46 -57.77
N ALA A 241 2.50 52.50 -58.51
CA ALA A 241 2.23 52.25 -59.93
C ALA A 241 2.88 51.11 -60.78
N THR A 242 1.99 50.34 -61.41
CA THR A 242 2.15 49.49 -62.62
C THR A 242 2.52 50.30 -63.87
N PRO A 243 3.32 49.75 -64.82
CA PRO A 243 2.77 49.52 -66.17
C PRO A 243 3.30 48.27 -66.91
N GLY A 244 2.38 47.55 -67.59
CA GLY A 244 2.55 47.02 -68.96
C GLY A 244 3.20 45.64 -69.20
N PRO A 245 2.57 44.73 -69.98
CA PRO A 245 3.15 43.43 -70.37
C PRO A 245 3.96 43.51 -71.68
N PRO A 246 4.99 42.65 -71.87
CA PRO A 246 5.52 42.39 -73.20
C PRO A 246 5.10 41.02 -73.75
N THR A 247 4.45 41.11 -74.91
CA THR A 247 4.16 40.14 -75.96
C THR A 247 5.30 39.13 -76.22
N THR A 248 4.97 37.84 -76.38
CA THR A 248 5.86 36.86 -77.03
C THR A 248 5.19 36.38 -78.33
N LEU A 249 5.84 36.66 -79.46
CA LEU A 249 5.41 36.24 -80.79
C LEU A 249 6.66 36.02 -81.65
N LYS A 250 7.14 34.78 -81.69
CA LYS A 250 7.71 34.10 -82.87
C LYS A 250 8.07 32.66 -82.53
#